data_AF-A0A8T6D8P4-F1
#
_entry.id   AF-A0A8T6D8P4-F1
#
_cell.length_a   1.000
_cell.length_b   1.000
_cell.length_c   1.000
_cell.angle_alpha   90.00
_cell.angle_beta   90.00
_cell.angle_gamma   90.00
#
_symmetry.space_group_name_H-M   'P 1'
#
loop_
_entity.id
_entity.type
_entity.pdbx_description
1 polymer ?
#
loop_
_entity_poly.entity_id
_entity_poly.type
_entity_poly.pdbx_seq_one_letter_code
_entity_poly.pdbx_strand_id
1 'polypeptide(L)'
;MSQHRWKLATLAVIAVIGVIAGAVYAAHHGESEVRVATMRHSDGTVEVAVQQMDANGSWGERQLPSARYLEPGIVGEWRVSSPVAVSVAAAMADDSMQDDSMQEVSMPDEPAELYCVIHHGAEGDPFWTNFNLVARQNAAELGLTNVEISGKPVVADHAAAIMDCVDRGALGIASSIPELEGLRDALTAARTSGAFLVTFNSGADVAGHVGSTIHYGLDDRGAGELAGREFNGAGLTGTILCVIHEPVNIGLSDRCEGLASTYGGSVERVELPAGSLTDPMISGRAIGEAIAVNQAAGVLVLNPNLAHVAIFAVGSLGSDAVVGSIGRSQFSLVQVYEGQMLFAIDDGDLSQASHVMLALKNVDSSPSVRAMLALTAAQAPETTTMLIRPVALNQAYIDNLPPGWQQQICALAMQIAPDQAPSFCDQ
;
A
#
# COMPACT_ATOMS: atom_id res chain seq x y z
N MET A 1 60.05 20.15 -4.99
CA MET A 1 59.47 20.78 -6.21
C MET A 1 58.93 19.63 -7.05
N SER A 2 57.60 19.48 -7.20
CA SER A 2 56.81 20.08 -8.31
C SER A 2 57.27 19.57 -9.68
N GLN A 3 56.48 19.00 -10.59
CA GLN A 3 55.03 18.69 -10.74
C GLN A 3 54.92 17.58 -11.82
N HIS A 4 53.85 16.82 -12.09
CA HIS A 4 52.46 16.76 -11.59
C HIS A 4 52.10 15.30 -11.21
N ARG A 5 50.82 15.00 -10.94
CA ARG A 5 50.21 13.65 -11.03
C ARG A 5 48.85 13.76 -11.71
N TRP A 6 48.70 13.26 -12.93
CA TRP A 6 47.38 12.99 -13.51
C TRP A 6 46.94 11.60 -13.03
N LYS A 7 46.08 11.56 -12.01
CA LYS A 7 45.33 10.34 -11.67
C LYS A 7 44.08 10.30 -12.54
N LEU A 8 44.09 9.46 -13.57
CA LEU A 8 42.86 8.95 -14.16
C LEU A 8 42.12 8.16 -13.07
N ALA A 9 41.00 8.69 -12.60
CA ALA A 9 40.09 7.95 -11.73
C ALA A 9 39.21 7.07 -12.61
N THR A 10 39.52 5.78 -12.66
CA THR A 10 38.64 4.78 -13.28
C THR A 10 37.36 4.68 -12.46
N LEU A 11 36.29 5.32 -12.95
CA LEU A 11 34.94 5.12 -12.42
C LEU A 11 34.48 3.71 -12.80
N ALA A 12 34.49 2.80 -11.82
CA ALA A 12 33.84 1.51 -11.95
C ALA A 12 32.32 1.71 -11.88
N VAL A 13 31.68 1.82 -13.04
CA VAL A 13 30.22 1.76 -13.14
C VAL A 13 29.80 0.31 -12.90
N ILE A 14 29.39 0.01 -11.67
CA ILE A 14 28.64 -1.22 -11.39
C ILE A 14 27.20 -0.95 -11.81
N ALA A 15 26.87 -1.33 -13.05
CA ALA A 15 25.50 -1.38 -13.50
C ALA A 15 24.80 -2.56 -12.83
N VAL A 16 23.98 -2.29 -11.80
CA VAL A 16 22.94 -3.24 -11.40
C VAL A 16 21.82 -3.14 -12.42
N ILE A 17 21.75 -4.15 -13.28
CA ILE A 17 20.72 -4.29 -14.30
C ILE A 17 19.40 -4.62 -13.58
N GLY A 18 18.57 -3.59 -13.37
CA GLY A 18 17.18 -3.73 -12.94
C GLY A 18 16.26 -4.19 -14.07
N VAL A 19 16.62 -5.27 -14.77
CA VAL A 19 15.72 -5.93 -15.72
C VAL A 19 14.80 -6.85 -14.92
N ILE A 20 13.61 -6.34 -14.59
CA ILE A 20 12.43 -7.19 -14.46
C ILE A 20 11.68 -7.06 -15.79
N ALA A 21 12.09 -7.89 -16.75
CA ALA A 21 11.29 -8.12 -17.94
C ALA A 21 9.98 -8.80 -17.54
N GLY A 22 8.87 -8.38 -18.15
CA GLY A 22 7.58 -9.02 -17.93
C GLY A 22 7.60 -10.49 -18.38
N ALA A 23 7.54 -11.41 -17.43
CA ALA A 23 7.50 -12.85 -17.69
C ALA A 23 6.05 -13.36 -17.90
N VAL A 24 5.27 -12.68 -18.74
CA VAL A 24 4.04 -13.22 -19.36
C VAL A 24 3.98 -12.88 -20.85
N TYR A 25 5.06 -13.14 -21.59
CA TYR A 25 4.96 -13.75 -22.93
C TYR A 25 6.31 -14.28 -23.42
N ALA A 26 6.54 -15.60 -23.26
CA ALA A 26 7.65 -16.28 -23.90
C ALA A 26 7.16 -16.98 -25.18
N ALA A 27 7.17 -16.25 -26.31
CA ALA A 27 6.89 -16.82 -27.63
C ALA A 27 7.82 -16.21 -28.70
N HIS A 28 9.02 -16.78 -28.79
CA HIS A 28 9.99 -16.72 -29.90
C HIS A 28 10.54 -15.36 -30.42
N HIS A 29 11.84 -15.18 -30.11
CA HIS A 29 12.91 -14.60 -30.95
C HIS A 29 13.03 -13.07 -31.10
N GLY A 30 13.96 -12.51 -30.30
CA GLY A 30 14.58 -11.20 -30.52
C GLY A 30 15.12 -10.61 -29.21
N GLU A 31 16.40 -10.82 -28.88
CA GLU A 31 17.01 -10.13 -27.73
C GLU A 31 17.21 -8.65 -28.10
N SER A 32 16.46 -7.75 -27.46
CA SER A 32 16.58 -6.31 -27.69
C SER A 32 17.69 -5.71 -26.81
N GLU A 33 18.89 -5.54 -27.36
CA GLU A 33 19.97 -4.83 -26.67
C GLU A 33 19.67 -3.33 -26.52
N VAL A 34 19.88 -2.79 -25.32
CA VAL A 34 19.77 -1.36 -25.02
C VAL A 34 21.00 -0.87 -24.28
N ARG A 35 21.38 0.40 -24.52
CA ARG A 35 22.46 1.08 -23.79
C ARG A 35 22.06 2.48 -23.35
N VAL A 36 22.64 2.92 -22.25
CA VAL A 36 22.59 4.31 -21.82
C VAL A 36 23.76 5.07 -22.45
N ALA A 37 23.47 6.19 -23.11
CA ALA A 37 24.46 7.13 -23.63
C ALA A 37 24.41 8.41 -22.79
N THR A 38 25.57 8.90 -22.34
CA THR A 38 25.68 10.12 -21.53
C THR A 38 26.56 11.16 -22.20
N MET A 39 26.20 12.44 -22.06
CA MET A 39 26.99 13.58 -22.53
C MET A 39 27.17 14.56 -21.38
N ARG A 40 28.42 14.92 -21.07
CA ARG A 40 28.74 15.92 -20.04
C ARG A 40 28.92 17.29 -20.69
N HIS A 41 28.14 18.26 -20.23
CA HIS A 41 28.18 19.65 -20.66
C HIS A 41 29.27 20.45 -19.93
N SER A 42 29.54 21.68 -20.39
CA SER A 42 30.66 22.51 -19.92
C SER A 42 30.46 23.11 -18.53
N ASP A 43 29.21 23.28 -18.11
CA ASP A 43 28.75 23.61 -16.75
C ASP A 43 28.96 22.46 -15.75
N GLY A 44 28.96 21.22 -16.26
CA GLY A 44 29.18 19.99 -15.51
C GLY A 44 27.98 19.05 -15.49
N THR A 45 26.82 19.51 -15.94
CA THR A 45 25.56 18.74 -16.04
C THR A 45 25.72 17.57 -17.01
N VAL A 46 25.07 16.44 -16.69
CA VAL A 46 25.10 15.22 -17.50
C VAL A 46 23.74 15.00 -18.15
N GLU A 47 23.70 15.03 -19.48
CA GLU A 47 22.53 14.64 -20.26
C GLU A 47 22.54 13.13 -20.51
N VAL A 48 21.39 12.49 -20.27
CA VAL A 48 21.20 11.03 -20.41
C VAL A 48 20.28 10.72 -21.59
N ALA A 49 20.61 9.67 -22.33
CA ALA A 49 19.80 9.14 -23.43
C ALA A 49 19.83 7.61 -23.42
N VAL A 50 18.82 6.97 -24.03
CA VAL A 50 18.81 5.53 -24.30
C VAL A 50 18.97 5.29 -25.80
N GLN A 51 19.72 4.26 -26.18
CA GLN A 51 19.73 3.74 -27.55
C GLN A 51 19.41 2.25 -27.52
N GLN A 52 18.57 1.83 -28.46
CA GLN A 52 18.28 0.43 -28.75
C GLN A 52 19.14 -0.02 -29.94
N MET A 53 19.58 -1.28 -29.93
CA MET A 53 20.13 -1.90 -31.13
C MET A 53 18.98 -2.35 -32.03
N ASP A 54 19.05 -1.99 -33.30
CA ASP A 54 18.06 -2.40 -34.30
C ASP A 54 18.31 -3.85 -34.78
N ALA A 55 17.37 -4.37 -35.59
CA ALA A 55 17.44 -5.73 -36.11
C ALA A 55 18.60 -5.99 -37.10
N ASN A 56 19.37 -4.96 -37.52
CA ASN A 56 20.58 -5.14 -38.34
C ASN A 56 21.88 -5.07 -37.51
N GLY A 57 21.79 -4.88 -36.19
CA GLY A 57 22.94 -4.78 -35.29
C GLY A 57 23.51 -3.36 -35.15
N SER A 58 22.82 -2.35 -35.68
CA SER A 58 23.21 -0.94 -35.54
C SER A 58 22.52 -0.28 -34.35
N TRP A 59 23.17 0.71 -33.75
CA TRP A 59 22.55 1.49 -32.68
C TRP A 59 21.62 2.56 -33.27
N GLY A 60 20.33 2.44 -32.99
CA GLY A 60 19.31 3.40 -33.40
C GLY A 60 19.45 4.78 -32.76
N GLU A 61 18.53 5.68 -33.05
CA GLU A 61 18.60 7.05 -32.53
C GLU A 61 18.58 7.14 -31.00
N ARG A 62 19.14 8.23 -30.47
CA ARG A 62 19.12 8.52 -29.03
C ARG A 62 17.72 8.96 -28.62
N GLN A 63 16.99 8.06 -27.97
CA GLN A 63 15.73 8.37 -27.32
C GLN A 63 16.02 9.19 -26.06
N LEU A 64 15.41 10.37 -25.98
CA LEU A 64 15.71 11.37 -24.97
C LEU A 64 14.60 11.41 -23.90
N PRO A 65 14.91 11.15 -22.62
CA PRO A 65 13.99 11.42 -21.53
C PRO A 65 13.50 12.88 -21.53
N SER A 66 12.27 13.11 -21.06
CA SER A 66 11.76 14.45 -20.81
C SER A 66 12.58 15.14 -19.71
N ALA A 67 12.87 14.43 -18.62
CA ALA A 67 13.81 14.87 -17.59
C ALA A 67 15.15 14.16 -17.78
N ARG A 68 16.00 14.67 -18.69
CA ARG A 68 17.29 14.05 -19.08
C ARG A 68 18.56 14.73 -18.57
N TYR A 69 18.46 15.96 -18.08
CA TYR A 69 19.60 16.70 -17.56
C TYR A 69 19.74 16.44 -16.06
N LEU A 70 20.86 15.83 -15.67
CA LEU A 70 21.19 15.51 -14.29
C LEU A 70 22.30 16.44 -13.82
N GLU A 71 21.95 17.33 -12.90
CA GLU A 71 22.89 18.26 -12.27
C GLU A 71 23.96 17.54 -11.44
N PRO A 72 25.15 18.14 -11.23
CA PRO A 72 26.20 17.56 -10.39
C PRO A 72 25.74 17.31 -8.94
N GLY A 73 25.46 16.05 -8.62
CA GLY A 73 25.07 15.61 -7.29
C GLY A 73 26.24 15.50 -6.30
N ILE A 74 25.90 15.34 -5.02
CA ILE A 74 26.86 15.00 -3.96
C ILE A 74 27.24 13.51 -4.01
N VAL A 75 28.47 13.18 -3.61
CA VAL A 75 29.00 11.81 -3.71
C VAL A 75 28.18 10.86 -2.83
N GLY A 76 27.55 9.86 -3.47
CA GLY A 76 26.69 8.87 -2.82
C GLY A 76 25.20 9.01 -3.13
N GLU A 77 24.79 10.07 -3.82
CA GLU A 77 23.40 10.31 -4.22
C GLU A 77 23.09 9.67 -5.59
N TRP A 78 21.93 8.99 -5.69
CA TRP A 78 21.40 8.49 -6.96
C TRP A 78 20.57 9.57 -7.66
N ARG A 79 20.82 9.77 -8.95
CA ARG A 79 20.04 10.66 -9.83
C ARG A 79 19.52 9.83 -11.00
N VAL A 80 18.23 9.98 -11.32
CA VAL A 80 17.53 9.24 -12.35
C VAL A 80 16.90 10.20 -13.35
N SER A 81 16.86 9.81 -14.61
CA SER A 81 16.07 10.50 -15.64
C SER A 81 14.60 10.12 -15.52
N SER A 82 13.71 10.80 -16.25
CA SER A 82 12.39 10.19 -16.50
C SER A 82 12.53 8.86 -17.27
N PRO A 83 11.53 7.96 -17.22
CA PRO A 83 11.49 6.80 -18.10
C PRO A 83 11.48 7.18 -19.58
N VAL A 84 11.84 6.22 -20.42
CA VAL A 84 11.78 6.27 -21.89
C VAL A 84 11.18 4.97 -22.39
N ALA A 85 10.13 5.05 -23.21
CA ALA A 85 9.51 3.88 -23.81
C ALA A 85 10.34 3.38 -25.00
N VAL A 86 10.82 2.13 -24.91
CA VAL A 86 11.58 1.46 -25.97
C VAL A 86 10.67 0.44 -26.65
N SER A 87 10.27 0.68 -27.89
CA SER A 87 9.42 -0.22 -28.66
C SER A 87 10.22 -1.39 -29.26
N VAL A 88 9.79 -2.63 -29.02
CA VAL A 88 10.28 -3.78 -29.78
C VAL A 88 9.36 -3.97 -30.97
N ALA A 89 9.83 -3.64 -32.17
CA ALA A 89 9.07 -3.87 -33.40
C ALA A 89 8.98 -5.38 -33.67
N ALA A 90 7.80 -5.96 -33.49
CA ALA A 90 7.52 -7.32 -33.94
C ALA A 90 7.62 -7.36 -35.47
N ALA A 91 8.58 -8.11 -36.00
CA ALA A 91 8.74 -8.31 -37.44
C ALA A 91 7.61 -9.18 -37.98
N MET A 92 6.47 -8.57 -38.31
CA MET A 92 5.43 -9.21 -39.10
C MET A 92 5.96 -9.46 -40.52
N ALA A 93 5.78 -10.68 -40.98
CA ALA A 93 6.24 -11.10 -42.30
C ALA A 93 5.44 -10.40 -43.42
N ASP A 94 6.11 -10.27 -44.56
CA ASP A 94 5.58 -9.85 -45.85
C ASP A 94 4.28 -10.59 -46.22
N ASP A 95 3.20 -9.84 -46.45
CA ASP A 95 2.35 -10.11 -47.61
C ASP A 95 1.77 -8.82 -48.16
N SER A 96 1.79 -8.73 -49.49
CA SER A 96 1.29 -7.63 -50.28
C SER A 96 -0.23 -7.73 -50.46
N MET A 97 -0.96 -6.63 -50.23
CA MET A 97 -1.95 -6.10 -51.19
C MET A 97 -2.48 -4.73 -50.74
N GLN A 98 -2.63 -3.83 -51.72
CA GLN A 98 -3.28 -2.54 -51.54
C GLN A 98 -4.79 -2.73 -51.69
N ASP A 99 -5.58 -2.21 -50.75
CA ASP A 99 -6.94 -1.76 -51.04
C ASP A 99 -7.19 -0.41 -50.33
N ASP A 100 -7.85 0.50 -51.03
CA ASP A 100 -7.87 1.94 -50.79
C ASP A 100 -9.33 2.38 -50.55
N SER A 101 -9.93 1.93 -49.44
CA SER A 101 -11.24 2.43 -48.98
C SER A 101 -11.64 2.01 -47.56
N MET A 102 -11.05 2.63 -46.53
CA MET A 102 -11.75 2.84 -45.26
C MET A 102 -11.58 4.29 -44.80
N GLN A 103 -12.70 5.02 -44.74
CA GLN A 103 -12.75 6.27 -44.00
C GLN A 103 -12.50 5.96 -42.52
N GLU A 104 -11.59 6.70 -41.89
CA GLU A 104 -11.57 6.81 -40.44
C GLU A 104 -12.93 7.33 -39.97
N VAL A 105 -13.75 6.42 -39.45
CA VAL A 105 -14.86 6.80 -38.59
C VAL A 105 -14.22 7.28 -37.30
N SER A 106 -14.15 8.60 -37.12
CA SER A 106 -13.79 9.19 -35.84
C SER A 106 -14.79 8.71 -34.79
N MET A 107 -14.35 7.76 -33.97
CA MET A 107 -15.02 7.45 -32.72
C MET A 107 -15.14 8.76 -31.92
N PRO A 108 -16.25 9.02 -31.23
CA PRO A 108 -16.28 10.10 -30.25
C PRO A 108 -15.16 9.86 -29.22
N ASP A 109 -14.57 10.93 -28.69
CA ASP A 109 -13.60 10.82 -27.60
C ASP A 109 -14.20 9.92 -26.49
N GLU A 110 -13.54 8.79 -26.18
CA GLU A 110 -14.00 7.91 -25.09
C GLU A 110 -14.07 8.77 -23.81
N PRO A 111 -15.14 8.64 -23.00
CA PRO A 111 -15.27 9.42 -21.78
C PRO A 111 -14.06 9.16 -20.87
N ALA A 112 -13.48 10.22 -20.33
CA ALA A 112 -12.26 10.16 -19.54
C ALA A 112 -12.38 9.10 -18.42
N GLU A 113 -11.47 8.14 -18.41
CA GLU A 113 -11.56 6.92 -17.60
C GLU A 113 -11.40 7.20 -16.10
N LEU A 114 -12.48 7.62 -15.44
CA LEU A 114 -12.48 7.90 -14.01
C LEU A 114 -12.47 6.61 -13.19
N TYR A 115 -11.48 6.47 -12.32
CA TYR A 115 -11.44 5.46 -11.27
C TYR A 115 -11.44 6.16 -9.91
N CYS A 116 -12.31 5.73 -9.01
CA CYS A 116 -12.40 6.28 -7.66
C CYS A 116 -11.97 5.28 -6.59
N VAL A 117 -11.27 5.76 -5.57
CA VAL A 117 -10.84 5.01 -4.38
C VAL A 117 -11.25 5.81 -3.15
N ILE A 118 -12.28 5.34 -2.46
CA ILE A 118 -12.84 6.01 -1.28
C ILE A 118 -12.56 5.14 -0.05
N HIS A 119 -11.95 5.70 0.98
CA HIS A 119 -11.60 4.97 2.19
C HIS A 119 -12.00 5.72 3.46
N HIS A 120 -12.26 5.01 4.55
CA HIS A 120 -12.63 5.61 5.85
C HIS A 120 -11.47 6.28 6.62
N GLY A 121 -10.33 6.50 5.96
CA GLY A 121 -9.11 6.94 6.64
C GLY A 121 -9.12 8.40 7.06
N ALA A 122 -8.74 8.65 8.31
CA ALA A 122 -8.44 9.98 8.83
C ALA A 122 -7.09 10.52 8.29
N GLU A 123 -6.96 11.84 8.28
CA GLU A 123 -5.69 12.51 7.98
C GLU A 123 -4.65 12.23 9.09
N GLY A 124 -3.40 11.96 8.72
CA GLY A 124 -2.32 11.64 9.65
C GLY A 124 -2.27 10.18 10.12
N ASP A 125 -3.15 9.30 9.60
CA ASP A 125 -3.06 7.86 9.85
C ASP A 125 -1.96 7.20 8.95
N PRO A 126 -0.99 6.47 9.52
CA PRO A 126 0.08 5.80 8.76
C PRO A 126 -0.41 4.77 7.74
N PHE A 127 -1.43 3.96 8.08
CA PHE A 127 -1.99 2.96 7.15
C PHE A 127 -2.48 3.67 5.89
N TRP A 128 -3.27 4.72 6.07
CA TRP A 128 -3.88 5.46 4.98
C TRP A 128 -2.88 6.33 4.22
N THR A 129 -1.86 6.84 4.89
CA THR A 129 -0.73 7.54 4.26
C THR A 129 0.05 6.62 3.33
N ASN A 130 0.42 5.43 3.81
CA ASN A 130 1.15 4.43 3.04
C ASN A 130 0.31 3.86 1.90
N PHE A 131 -0.96 3.51 2.18
CA PHE A 131 -1.91 3.04 1.18
C PHE A 131 -2.06 4.06 0.04
N ASN A 132 -2.25 5.35 0.37
CA ASN A 132 -2.42 6.41 -0.62
C ASN A 132 -1.15 6.67 -1.43
N LEU A 133 0.04 6.55 -0.84
CA LEU A 133 1.31 6.67 -1.54
C LEU A 133 1.47 5.54 -2.58
N VAL A 134 1.30 4.28 -2.14
CA VAL A 134 1.42 3.10 -3.02
C VAL A 134 0.33 3.09 -4.08
N ALA A 135 -0.92 3.39 -3.74
CA ALA A 135 -2.02 3.45 -4.71
C ALA A 135 -1.74 4.47 -5.84
N ARG A 136 -1.20 5.65 -5.51
CA ARG A 136 -0.81 6.65 -6.52
C ARG A 136 0.36 6.18 -7.39
N GLN A 137 1.36 5.51 -6.80
CA GLN A 137 2.48 4.93 -7.54
C GLN A 137 2.01 3.83 -8.50
N ASN A 138 1.28 2.83 -7.99
CA ASN A 138 0.76 1.73 -8.79
C ASN A 138 -0.21 2.22 -9.88
N ALA A 139 -1.04 3.24 -9.63
CA ALA A 139 -1.87 3.85 -10.66
C ALA A 139 -1.03 4.40 -11.83
N ALA A 140 0.06 5.10 -11.54
CA ALA A 140 0.98 5.62 -12.56
C ALA A 140 1.72 4.49 -13.31
N GLU A 141 2.20 3.47 -12.59
CA GLU A 141 2.89 2.30 -13.18
C GLU A 141 1.97 1.45 -14.07
N LEU A 142 0.68 1.34 -13.71
CA LEU A 142 -0.35 0.65 -14.49
C LEU A 142 -0.94 1.54 -15.61
N GLY A 143 -0.53 2.80 -15.72
CA GLY A 143 -1.03 3.75 -16.72
C GLY A 143 -2.50 4.14 -16.52
N LEU A 144 -3.02 4.08 -15.29
CA LEU A 144 -4.35 4.59 -14.95
C LEU A 144 -4.29 6.12 -14.88
N THR A 145 -4.79 6.80 -15.91
CA THR A 145 -4.53 8.24 -16.14
C THR A 145 -5.40 9.18 -15.30
N ASN A 146 -6.53 8.71 -14.77
CA ASN A 146 -7.48 9.50 -14.00
C ASN A 146 -8.00 8.72 -12.77
N VAL A 147 -7.16 8.63 -11.73
CA VAL A 147 -7.49 7.98 -10.45
C VAL A 147 -7.63 9.00 -9.34
N GLU A 148 -8.82 9.08 -8.75
CA GLU A 148 -9.10 9.88 -7.56
C GLU A 148 -9.07 9.03 -6.31
N ILE A 149 -8.25 9.41 -5.33
CA ILE A 149 -8.09 8.69 -4.06
C ILE A 149 -8.37 9.66 -2.91
N SER A 150 -9.35 9.33 -2.06
CA SER A 150 -9.81 10.22 -0.97
C SER A 150 -10.19 9.48 0.32
N GLY A 151 -9.81 10.09 1.45
CA GLY A 151 -10.21 9.68 2.80
C GLY A 151 -11.51 10.37 3.24
N LYS A 152 -12.40 9.61 3.86
CA LYS A 152 -13.76 9.97 4.29
C LYS A 152 -14.12 9.25 5.61
N PRO A 153 -13.54 9.66 6.75
CA PRO A 153 -13.80 9.01 8.05
C PRO A 153 -15.24 9.17 8.56
N VAL A 154 -16.00 10.12 8.02
CA VAL A 154 -17.44 10.27 8.28
C VAL A 154 -18.22 9.45 7.26
N VAL A 155 -18.98 8.45 7.72
CA VAL A 155 -19.74 7.51 6.87
C VAL A 155 -20.65 8.22 5.86
N ALA A 156 -21.29 9.33 6.25
CA ALA A 156 -22.12 10.12 5.34
C ALA A 156 -21.32 10.79 4.21
N ASP A 157 -20.11 11.30 4.49
CA ASP A 157 -19.23 11.88 3.49
C ASP A 157 -18.60 10.80 2.58
N HIS A 158 -18.42 9.58 3.12
CA HIS A 158 -17.97 8.40 2.37
C HIS A 158 -19.05 7.96 1.38
N ALA A 159 -20.30 7.80 1.83
CA ALA A 159 -21.45 7.52 0.98
C ALA A 159 -21.64 8.58 -0.11
N ALA A 160 -21.53 9.87 0.24
CA ALA A 160 -21.62 10.97 -0.71
C ALA A 160 -20.49 10.95 -1.76
N ALA A 161 -19.26 10.60 -1.37
CA ALA A 161 -18.13 10.49 -2.30
C ALA A 161 -18.27 9.30 -3.26
N ILE A 162 -18.85 8.17 -2.81
CA ILE A 162 -19.21 7.06 -3.71
C ILE A 162 -20.26 7.51 -4.72
N MET A 163 -21.32 8.19 -4.27
CA MET A 163 -22.38 8.69 -5.14
C MET A 163 -21.89 9.73 -6.17
N ASP A 164 -21.00 10.64 -5.79
CA ASP A 164 -20.37 11.58 -6.72
C ASP A 164 -19.59 10.86 -7.85
N CYS A 165 -18.86 9.80 -7.52
CA CYS A 165 -18.19 8.97 -8.53
C CYS A 165 -19.18 8.20 -9.43
N VAL A 166 -20.34 7.80 -8.91
CA VAL A 166 -21.43 7.20 -9.70
C VAL A 166 -22.03 8.22 -10.67
N ASP A 167 -22.35 9.42 -10.19
CA ASP A 167 -22.94 10.50 -11.00
C ASP A 167 -21.96 11.00 -12.09
N ARG A 168 -20.65 10.93 -11.83
CA ARG A 168 -19.58 11.21 -12.81
C ARG A 168 -19.24 10.02 -13.73
N GLY A 169 -19.90 8.88 -13.58
CA GLY A 169 -19.74 7.73 -14.47
C GLY A 169 -18.40 7.00 -14.33
N ALA A 170 -17.87 6.89 -13.11
CA ALA A 170 -16.63 6.16 -12.85
C ALA A 170 -16.68 4.70 -13.35
N LEU A 171 -15.65 4.27 -14.07
CA LEU A 171 -15.53 2.91 -14.62
C LEU A 171 -15.22 1.87 -13.54
N GLY A 172 -14.48 2.28 -12.51
CA GLY A 172 -14.18 1.45 -11.34
C GLY A 172 -14.29 2.26 -10.06
N ILE A 173 -14.91 1.65 -9.04
CA ILE A 173 -15.07 2.25 -7.71
C ILE A 173 -14.53 1.25 -6.70
N ALA A 174 -13.46 1.62 -6.02
CA ALA A 174 -12.93 0.91 -4.87
C ALA A 174 -13.40 1.59 -3.58
N SER A 175 -13.99 0.82 -2.66
CA SER A 175 -14.42 1.34 -1.35
C SER A 175 -14.08 0.42 -0.20
N SER A 176 -13.62 0.96 0.93
CA SER A 176 -13.70 0.22 2.19
C SER A 176 -15.10 0.25 2.78
N ILE A 177 -15.44 -0.71 3.64
CA ILE A 177 -16.74 -0.80 4.31
C ILE A 177 -16.52 -0.92 5.83
N PRO A 178 -16.26 0.18 6.55
CA PRO A 178 -16.22 0.13 8.02
C PRO A 178 -17.62 -0.15 8.60
N GLU A 179 -18.67 0.38 7.97
CA GLU A 179 -20.04 0.38 8.48
C GLU A 179 -20.96 0.15 7.27
N LEU A 180 -21.77 -0.93 7.30
CA LEU A 180 -22.57 -1.34 6.15
C LEU A 180 -23.88 -0.55 6.02
N GLU A 181 -24.55 -0.22 7.12
CA GLU A 181 -25.89 0.36 7.13
C GLU A 181 -25.91 1.72 6.41
N GLY A 182 -24.93 2.59 6.69
CA GLY A 182 -24.77 3.89 6.04
C GLY A 182 -24.14 3.87 4.65
N LEU A 183 -23.45 2.78 4.25
CA LEU A 183 -22.81 2.67 2.93
C LEU A 183 -23.59 1.81 1.91
N ARG A 184 -24.52 0.96 2.37
CA ARG A 184 -25.22 -0.03 1.53
C ARG A 184 -25.81 0.58 0.27
N ASP A 185 -26.56 1.67 0.39
CA ASP A 185 -27.27 2.27 -0.74
C ASP A 185 -26.30 2.84 -1.78
N ALA A 186 -25.24 3.52 -1.33
CA ALA A 186 -24.21 4.08 -2.23
C ALA A 186 -23.39 2.99 -2.93
N LEU A 187 -23.02 1.92 -2.22
CA LEU A 187 -22.32 0.77 -2.82
C LEU A 187 -23.22 -0.01 -3.79
N THR A 188 -24.51 -0.15 -3.48
CA THR A 188 -25.50 -0.76 -4.37
C THR A 188 -25.73 0.09 -5.62
N ALA A 189 -25.74 1.42 -5.49
CA ALA A 189 -25.80 2.34 -6.63
C ALA A 189 -24.54 2.23 -7.51
N ALA A 190 -23.35 2.17 -6.91
CA ALA A 190 -22.08 1.92 -7.61
C ALA A 190 -22.08 0.59 -8.36
N ARG A 191 -22.65 -0.48 -7.80
CA ARG A 191 -22.80 -1.74 -8.53
C ARG A 191 -23.80 -1.63 -9.69
N THR A 192 -24.90 -0.91 -9.48
CA THR A 192 -26.02 -0.80 -10.43
C THR A 192 -25.73 0.13 -11.60
N SER A 193 -24.83 1.12 -11.44
CA SER A 193 -24.37 1.99 -12.53
C SER A 193 -23.53 1.25 -13.59
N GLY A 194 -23.08 0.04 -13.29
CA GLY A 194 -22.18 -0.74 -14.13
C GLY A 194 -20.69 -0.55 -13.81
N ALA A 195 -20.35 0.28 -12.82
CA ALA A 195 -18.97 0.41 -12.36
C ALA A 195 -18.44 -0.93 -11.81
N PHE A 196 -17.15 -1.18 -12.00
CA PHE A 196 -16.48 -2.30 -11.37
C PHE A 196 -16.25 -2.00 -9.88
N LEU A 197 -17.15 -2.52 -9.05
CA LEU A 197 -17.07 -2.38 -7.60
C LEU A 197 -16.01 -3.33 -7.03
N VAL A 198 -14.97 -2.74 -6.42
CA VAL A 198 -13.99 -3.41 -5.56
C VAL A 198 -14.23 -2.96 -4.13
N THR A 199 -14.11 -3.90 -3.19
CA THR A 199 -14.16 -3.58 -1.75
C THR A 199 -12.83 -3.91 -1.09
N PHE A 200 -12.45 -3.21 -0.03
CA PHE A 200 -11.16 -3.46 0.60
C PHE A 200 -11.06 -3.03 2.07
N ASN A 201 -9.97 -3.42 2.73
CA ASN A 201 -9.67 -3.17 4.14
C ASN A 201 -10.70 -3.77 5.12
N SER A 202 -11.86 -3.13 5.30
CA SER A 202 -12.92 -3.55 6.22
C SER A 202 -14.13 -4.07 5.45
N GLY A 203 -14.80 -5.07 6.03
CA GLY A 203 -16.08 -5.58 5.53
C GLY A 203 -16.00 -6.73 4.53
N ALA A 204 -15.04 -7.64 4.70
CA ALA A 204 -14.94 -8.88 3.93
C ALA A 204 -16.27 -9.66 3.89
N ASP A 205 -16.86 -9.90 5.06
CA ASP A 205 -18.11 -10.67 5.24
C ASP A 205 -19.36 -9.98 4.65
N VAL A 206 -19.28 -8.68 4.35
CA VAL A 206 -20.40 -7.88 3.82
C VAL A 206 -20.22 -7.45 2.37
N ALA A 207 -19.05 -7.65 1.78
CA ALA A 207 -18.76 -7.30 0.39
C ALA A 207 -19.74 -7.94 -0.62
N GLY A 208 -20.16 -9.19 -0.36
CA GLY A 208 -21.16 -9.89 -1.17
C GLY A 208 -22.56 -9.27 -1.10
N HIS A 209 -22.95 -8.68 0.04
CA HIS A 209 -24.26 -8.06 0.21
C HIS A 209 -24.44 -6.77 -0.60
N VAL A 210 -23.33 -6.13 -1.01
CA VAL A 210 -23.34 -4.94 -1.88
C VAL A 210 -22.98 -5.26 -3.34
N GLY A 211 -22.83 -6.55 -3.68
CA GLY A 211 -22.50 -6.99 -5.03
C GLY A 211 -21.08 -6.63 -5.49
N SER A 212 -20.14 -6.49 -4.55
CA SER A 212 -18.72 -6.30 -4.85
C SER A 212 -18.17 -7.45 -5.68
N THR A 213 -17.30 -7.15 -6.65
CA THR A 213 -16.70 -8.21 -7.49
C THR A 213 -15.57 -8.91 -6.73
N ILE A 214 -14.74 -8.12 -6.03
CA ILE A 214 -13.55 -8.60 -5.31
C ILE A 214 -13.44 -7.86 -3.97
N HIS A 215 -13.11 -8.59 -2.90
CA HIS A 215 -12.69 -8.00 -1.63
C HIS A 215 -11.19 -8.22 -1.38
N TYR A 216 -10.46 -7.16 -1.00
CA TYR A 216 -9.06 -7.21 -0.57
C TYR A 216 -8.88 -6.67 0.84
N GLY A 217 -8.67 -7.53 1.83
CA GLY A 217 -8.57 -7.10 3.23
C GLY A 217 -7.53 -7.89 4.02
N LEU A 218 -7.35 -7.51 5.27
CA LEU A 218 -6.74 -8.40 6.27
C LEU A 218 -7.78 -9.49 6.63
N ASP A 219 -7.33 -10.69 6.97
CA ASP A 219 -8.16 -11.58 7.79
C ASP A 219 -8.26 -10.99 9.19
N ASP A 220 -9.19 -10.03 9.38
CA ASP A 220 -9.33 -9.25 10.62
C ASP A 220 -9.59 -10.14 11.83
N ARG A 221 -10.45 -11.15 11.68
CA ARG A 221 -10.68 -12.16 12.70
C ARG A 221 -9.40 -12.95 12.96
N GLY A 222 -8.75 -13.50 11.94
CA GLY A 222 -7.51 -14.25 12.08
C GLY A 222 -6.36 -13.43 12.68
N ALA A 223 -6.35 -12.11 12.49
CA ALA A 223 -5.40 -11.18 13.08
C ALA A 223 -5.65 -11.01 14.58
N GLY A 224 -6.91 -10.86 14.98
CA GLY A 224 -7.33 -10.98 16.37
C GLY A 224 -6.92 -12.31 17.00
N GLU A 225 -7.23 -13.41 16.31
CA GLU A 225 -6.88 -14.75 16.78
C GLU A 225 -5.36 -14.93 16.93
N LEU A 226 -4.56 -14.29 16.07
CA LEU A 226 -3.10 -14.28 16.17
C LEU A 226 -2.64 -13.47 17.39
N ALA A 227 -3.19 -12.28 17.64
CA ALA A 227 -2.91 -11.50 18.84
C ALA A 227 -3.18 -12.31 20.12
N GLY A 228 -4.29 -13.05 20.18
CA GLY A 228 -4.59 -13.94 21.32
C GLY A 228 -3.58 -15.08 21.50
N ARG A 229 -3.06 -15.64 20.40
CA ARG A 229 -1.97 -16.63 20.44
C ARG A 229 -0.65 -16.04 20.91
N GLU A 230 -0.31 -14.81 20.51
CA GLU A 230 0.90 -14.11 20.98
C GLU A 230 0.83 -13.81 22.49
N PHE A 231 -0.29 -13.28 23.00
CA PHE A 231 -0.46 -13.04 24.45
C PHE A 231 -0.45 -14.34 25.27
N ASN A 232 -1.08 -15.42 24.76
CA ASN A 232 -0.97 -16.75 25.38
C ASN A 232 0.48 -17.26 25.40
N GLY A 233 1.24 -17.03 24.31
CA GLY A 233 2.65 -17.43 24.20
C GLY A 233 3.56 -16.69 25.18
N ALA A 234 3.24 -15.44 25.50
CA ALA A 234 3.86 -14.67 26.58
C ALA A 234 3.37 -15.05 27.99
N GLY A 235 2.43 -15.99 28.13
CA GLY A 235 1.95 -16.51 29.42
C GLY A 235 0.95 -15.60 30.15
N LEU A 236 0.35 -14.62 29.47
CA LEU A 236 -0.66 -13.76 30.08
C LEU A 236 -1.95 -14.53 30.37
N THR A 237 -2.57 -14.25 31.52
CA THR A 237 -3.80 -14.92 32.00
C THR A 237 -4.88 -13.97 32.53
N GLY A 238 -4.57 -12.67 32.69
CA GLY A 238 -5.54 -11.64 33.12
C GLY A 238 -6.31 -11.02 31.95
N THR A 239 -6.97 -9.88 32.19
CA THR A 239 -7.74 -9.17 31.14
C THR A 239 -6.83 -8.50 30.12
N ILE A 240 -7.09 -8.72 28.83
CA ILE A 240 -6.54 -7.91 27.73
C ILE A 240 -7.57 -6.85 27.33
N LEU A 241 -7.14 -5.59 27.21
CA LEU A 241 -7.96 -4.53 26.63
C LEU A 241 -7.82 -4.54 25.11
N CYS A 242 -8.93 -4.69 24.38
CA CYS A 242 -8.99 -4.52 22.94
C CYS A 242 -9.46 -3.10 22.61
N VAL A 243 -8.54 -2.23 22.18
CA VAL A 243 -8.78 -0.80 22.04
C VAL A 243 -9.27 -0.45 20.64
N ILE A 244 -10.55 -0.09 20.55
CA ILE A 244 -11.28 0.20 19.30
C ILE A 244 -11.33 1.72 19.11
N HIS A 245 -10.70 2.20 18.04
CA HIS A 245 -10.62 3.63 17.72
C HIS A 245 -11.78 4.13 16.85
N GLU A 246 -12.48 3.22 16.16
CA GLU A 246 -13.69 3.48 15.39
C GLU A 246 -14.78 2.48 15.85
N PRO A 247 -15.62 2.84 16.84
CA PRO A 247 -16.55 1.88 17.47
C PRO A 247 -17.53 1.18 16.52
N VAL A 248 -17.86 1.81 15.39
CA VAL A 248 -18.76 1.26 14.36
C VAL A 248 -18.04 0.47 13.26
N ASN A 249 -16.70 0.38 13.30
CA ASN A 249 -15.93 -0.33 12.28
C ASN A 249 -15.97 -1.85 12.52
N ILE A 250 -16.64 -2.57 11.61
CA ILE A 250 -16.83 -4.02 11.68
C ILE A 250 -15.52 -4.80 11.73
N GLY A 251 -14.50 -4.41 10.96
CA GLY A 251 -13.19 -5.08 11.00
C GLY A 251 -12.48 -4.94 12.35
N LEU A 252 -12.71 -3.84 13.08
CA LEU A 252 -12.19 -3.68 14.44
C LEU A 252 -12.95 -4.54 15.46
N SER A 253 -14.26 -4.75 15.27
CA SER A 253 -15.02 -5.71 16.07
C SER A 253 -14.51 -7.13 15.84
N ASP A 254 -14.29 -7.53 14.58
CA ASP A 254 -13.81 -8.85 14.18
C ASP A 254 -12.43 -9.16 14.78
N ARG A 255 -11.52 -8.16 14.82
CA ARG A 255 -10.23 -8.26 15.53
C ARG A 255 -10.42 -8.55 17.03
N CYS A 256 -11.35 -7.87 17.71
CA CYS A 256 -11.60 -8.15 19.13
C CYS A 256 -12.29 -9.50 19.36
N GLU A 257 -13.13 -9.97 18.43
CA GLU A 257 -13.72 -11.32 18.50
C GLU A 257 -12.70 -12.42 18.26
N GLY A 258 -11.80 -12.23 17.29
CA GLY A 258 -10.68 -13.12 17.04
C GLY A 258 -9.83 -13.28 18.29
N LEU A 259 -9.44 -12.15 18.90
CA LEU A 259 -8.69 -12.11 20.16
C LEU A 259 -9.40 -12.89 21.27
N ALA A 260 -10.68 -12.60 21.50
CA ALA A 260 -11.49 -13.27 22.52
C ALA A 260 -11.72 -14.77 22.26
N SER A 261 -11.59 -15.23 21.01
CA SER A 261 -11.80 -16.63 20.64
C SER A 261 -10.56 -17.53 20.80
N THR A 262 -9.35 -16.96 20.88
CA THR A 262 -8.12 -17.74 21.10
C THR A 262 -7.39 -17.42 22.40
N TYR A 263 -7.57 -16.23 22.98
CA TYR A 263 -6.94 -15.86 24.23
C TYR A 263 -7.52 -16.65 25.42
N GLY A 264 -6.67 -17.12 26.33
CA GLY A 264 -7.06 -17.98 27.44
C GLY A 264 -7.63 -17.27 28.67
N GLY A 265 -7.48 -15.94 28.74
CA GLY A 265 -8.05 -15.08 29.79
C GLY A 265 -9.27 -14.29 29.31
N SER A 266 -9.58 -13.20 30.00
CA SER A 266 -10.65 -12.26 29.63
C SER A 266 -10.22 -11.24 28.58
N VAL A 267 -11.14 -10.80 27.74
CA VAL A 267 -10.96 -9.68 26.80
C VAL A 267 -12.04 -8.65 27.06
N GLU A 268 -11.64 -7.41 27.31
CA GLU A 268 -12.54 -6.27 27.47
C GLU A 268 -12.41 -5.33 26.26
N ARG A 269 -13.53 -4.92 25.66
CA ARG A 269 -13.52 -3.94 24.57
C ARG A 269 -13.47 -2.53 25.13
N VAL A 270 -12.55 -1.72 24.64
CA VAL A 270 -12.38 -0.31 25.03
C VAL A 270 -12.63 0.56 23.82
N GLU A 271 -13.87 1.02 23.67
CA GLU A 271 -14.25 2.00 22.65
C GLU A 271 -13.70 3.38 23.00
N LEU A 272 -12.93 3.98 22.10
CA LEU A 272 -12.36 5.30 22.30
C LEU A 272 -13.34 6.41 21.87
N PRO A 273 -13.35 7.56 22.57
CA PRO A 273 -14.13 8.72 22.14
C PRO A 273 -13.70 9.27 20.77
N ALA A 274 -14.61 9.98 20.10
CA ALA A 274 -14.30 10.70 18.86
C ALA A 274 -13.12 11.68 19.07
N GLY A 275 -12.24 11.77 18.08
CA GLY A 275 -11.00 12.56 18.14
C GLY A 275 -9.81 11.87 18.81
N SER A 276 -9.96 10.64 19.31
CA SER A 276 -8.87 9.89 19.98
C SER A 276 -7.65 9.55 19.11
N LEU A 277 -7.78 9.53 17.78
CA LEU A 277 -6.64 9.41 16.86
C LEU A 277 -5.86 10.73 16.70
N THR A 278 -6.50 11.88 16.94
CA THR A 278 -5.92 13.22 16.73
C THR A 278 -5.48 13.90 18.03
N ASP A 279 -6.05 13.52 19.17
CA ASP A 279 -5.68 14.02 20.50
C ASP A 279 -5.24 12.87 21.42
N PRO A 280 -3.93 12.74 21.69
CA PRO A 280 -3.40 11.69 22.57
C PRO A 280 -3.80 11.85 24.04
N MET A 281 -4.34 13.00 24.46
CA MET A 281 -4.88 13.19 25.81
C MET A 281 -6.29 12.60 25.97
N ILE A 282 -7.07 12.54 24.90
CA ILE A 282 -8.38 11.86 24.91
C ILE A 282 -8.17 10.35 24.97
N SER A 283 -7.39 9.79 24.04
CA SER A 283 -7.08 8.36 24.04
C SER A 283 -6.26 7.92 25.26
N GLY A 284 -5.27 8.71 25.69
CA GLY A 284 -4.45 8.40 26.88
C GLY A 284 -5.26 8.35 28.16
N ARG A 285 -6.27 9.22 28.32
CA ARG A 285 -7.20 9.15 29.46
C ARG A 285 -8.06 7.89 29.41
N ALA A 286 -8.68 7.61 28.27
CA ALA A 286 -9.57 6.45 28.12
C ALA A 286 -8.83 5.11 28.31
N ILE A 287 -7.65 4.97 27.71
CA ILE A 287 -6.79 3.78 27.86
C ILE A 287 -6.30 3.67 29.31
N GLY A 288 -5.81 4.75 29.92
CA GLY A 288 -5.34 4.73 31.31
C GLY A 288 -6.43 4.38 32.32
N GLU A 289 -7.64 4.94 32.16
CA GLU A 289 -8.80 4.59 32.97
C GLU A 289 -9.18 3.12 32.80
N ALA A 290 -9.22 2.61 31.56
CA ALA A 290 -9.52 1.21 31.29
C ALA A 290 -8.47 0.24 31.87
N ILE A 291 -7.17 0.59 31.83
CA ILE A 291 -6.09 -0.20 32.48
C ILE A 291 -6.34 -0.27 33.98
N ALA A 292 -6.62 0.87 34.62
CA ALA A 292 -6.83 0.96 36.06
C ALA A 292 -8.10 0.24 36.53
N VAL A 293 -9.22 0.40 35.82
CA VAL A 293 -10.51 -0.24 36.16
C VAL A 293 -10.44 -1.77 36.01
N ASN A 294 -9.83 -2.26 34.92
CA ASN A 294 -9.81 -3.70 34.61
C ASN A 294 -8.62 -4.46 35.22
N GLN A 295 -7.65 -3.75 35.83
CA GLN A 295 -6.36 -4.30 36.26
C GLN A 295 -5.71 -5.11 35.13
N ALA A 296 -5.61 -4.47 33.96
CA ALA A 296 -5.29 -5.14 32.70
C ALA A 296 -3.91 -5.82 32.72
N ALA A 297 -3.85 -7.06 32.24
CA ALA A 297 -2.59 -7.77 32.01
C ALA A 297 -1.95 -7.37 30.67
N GLY A 298 -2.73 -6.81 29.73
CA GLY A 298 -2.22 -6.32 28.46
C GLY A 298 -3.19 -5.42 27.71
N VAL A 299 -2.68 -4.76 26.68
CA VAL A 299 -3.40 -3.79 25.85
C VAL A 299 -3.09 -4.09 24.38
N LEU A 300 -4.12 -4.46 23.62
CA LEU A 300 -4.07 -4.53 22.16
C LEU A 300 -4.63 -3.25 21.57
N VAL A 301 -3.79 -2.43 20.94
CA VAL A 301 -4.26 -1.32 20.11
C VAL A 301 -4.54 -1.80 18.68
N LEU A 302 -5.65 -1.36 18.10
CA LEU A 302 -6.02 -1.72 16.71
C LEU A 302 -5.61 -0.67 15.67
N ASN A 303 -4.77 0.30 16.07
CA ASN A 303 -4.16 1.31 15.21
C ASN A 303 -2.73 1.62 15.71
N PRO A 304 -1.70 1.62 14.84
CA PRO A 304 -0.32 1.83 15.27
C PRO A 304 -0.05 3.24 15.83
N ASN A 305 -0.88 4.25 15.52
CA ASN A 305 -0.77 5.57 16.16
C ASN A 305 -1.06 5.52 17.67
N LEU A 306 -1.83 4.55 18.15
CA LEU A 306 -2.17 4.44 19.58
C LEU A 306 -1.12 3.68 20.39
N ALA A 307 -0.12 3.07 19.75
CA ALA A 307 0.93 2.30 20.45
C ALA A 307 1.70 3.16 21.47
N HIS A 308 2.12 4.37 21.07
CA HIS A 308 2.83 5.30 21.98
C HIS A 308 1.95 5.74 23.15
N VAL A 309 0.65 5.94 22.91
CA VAL A 309 -0.34 6.32 23.93
C VAL A 309 -0.53 5.20 24.95
N ALA A 310 -0.64 3.95 24.48
CA ALA A 310 -0.77 2.78 25.35
C ALA A 310 0.48 2.57 26.22
N ILE A 311 1.68 2.60 25.63
CA ILE A 311 2.96 2.49 26.36
C ILE A 311 3.08 3.59 27.43
N PHE A 312 2.78 4.85 27.06
CA PHE A 312 2.80 5.97 27.99
C PHE A 312 1.79 5.82 29.13
N ALA A 313 0.58 5.33 28.86
CA ALA A 313 -0.45 5.09 29.87
C ALA A 313 -0.03 3.97 30.85
N VAL A 314 0.50 2.86 30.34
CA VAL A 314 1.05 1.75 31.15
C VAL A 314 2.16 2.25 32.08
N GLY A 315 3.15 2.95 31.53
CA GLY A 315 4.28 3.49 32.30
C GLY A 315 3.87 4.54 33.33
N SER A 316 2.93 5.44 32.98
CA SER A 316 2.44 6.49 33.89
C SER A 316 1.65 5.96 35.08
N LEU A 317 1.04 4.77 34.93
CA LEU A 317 0.34 4.07 36.00
C LEU A 317 1.26 3.15 36.83
N GLY A 318 2.49 2.89 36.37
CA GLY A 318 3.36 1.87 36.95
C GLY A 318 2.78 0.45 36.79
N SER A 319 2.09 0.20 35.68
CA SER A 319 1.43 -1.08 35.39
C SER A 319 2.38 -2.03 34.66
N ASP A 320 2.30 -3.33 34.95
CA ASP A 320 3.05 -4.39 34.24
C ASP A 320 2.33 -4.87 32.95
N ALA A 321 1.41 -4.05 32.40
CA ALA A 321 0.54 -4.48 31.31
C ALA A 321 1.28 -4.51 29.97
N VAL A 322 1.26 -5.66 29.27
CA VAL A 322 1.99 -5.84 28.02
C VAL A 322 1.24 -5.25 26.83
N VAL A 323 1.91 -4.43 26.01
CA VAL A 323 1.30 -3.78 24.83
C VAL A 323 1.55 -4.59 23.55
N GLY A 324 0.53 -4.71 22.70
CA GLY A 324 0.61 -5.22 21.34
C GLY A 324 -0.18 -4.35 20.36
N SER A 325 0.07 -4.48 19.06
CA SER A 325 -0.62 -3.72 18.01
C SER A 325 -1.13 -4.60 16.88
N ILE A 326 -2.29 -4.28 16.31
CA ILE A 326 -2.64 -4.64 14.92
C ILE A 326 -2.44 -3.39 14.06
N GLY A 327 -1.69 -3.56 12.97
CA GLY A 327 -1.07 -2.49 12.21
C GLY A 327 0.33 -2.16 12.71
N ARG A 328 1.21 -1.78 11.77
CA ARG A 328 2.62 -1.46 12.02
C ARG A 328 2.97 -0.02 11.66
N SER A 329 3.89 0.57 12.41
CA SER A 329 4.58 1.83 12.09
C SER A 329 6.07 1.67 12.38
N GLN A 330 6.91 2.62 11.94
CA GLN A 330 8.32 2.65 12.33
C GLN A 330 8.45 2.64 13.86
N PHE A 331 7.64 3.44 14.55
CA PHE A 331 7.57 3.48 16.01
C PHE A 331 7.24 2.10 16.61
N SER A 332 6.17 1.43 16.17
CA SER A 332 5.79 0.14 16.77
C SER A 332 6.85 -0.94 16.58
N LEU A 333 7.56 -0.94 15.43
CA LEU A 333 8.65 -1.89 15.18
C LEU A 333 9.87 -1.65 16.07
N VAL A 334 10.21 -0.38 16.35
CA VAL A 334 11.24 -0.03 17.33
C VAL A 334 10.82 -0.48 18.73
N GLN A 335 9.57 -0.24 19.13
CA GLN A 335 9.12 -0.64 20.46
C GLN A 335 9.02 -2.15 20.65
N VAL A 336 8.77 -2.94 19.59
CA VAL A 336 8.92 -4.40 19.65
C VAL A 336 10.38 -4.79 19.84
N TYR A 337 11.31 -4.19 19.10
CA TYR A 337 12.75 -4.46 19.25
C TYR A 337 13.27 -4.11 20.66
N GLU A 338 12.79 -3.00 21.23
CA GLU A 338 13.16 -2.53 22.57
C GLU A 338 12.42 -3.26 23.70
N GLY A 339 11.60 -4.26 23.37
CA GLY A 339 10.82 -5.06 24.33
C GLY A 339 9.73 -4.27 25.07
N GLN A 340 9.40 -3.05 24.62
CA GLN A 340 8.30 -2.23 25.15
C GLN A 340 6.94 -2.65 24.56
N MET A 341 6.95 -3.37 23.44
CA MET A 341 5.80 -4.06 22.86
C MET A 341 6.15 -5.54 22.63
N LEU A 342 5.14 -6.42 22.76
CA LEU A 342 5.31 -7.85 22.51
C LEU A 342 5.32 -8.17 21.01
N PHE A 343 4.45 -7.51 20.25
CA PHE A 343 4.30 -7.70 18.81
C PHE A 343 3.62 -6.50 18.14
N ALA A 344 3.82 -6.38 16.82
CA ALA A 344 2.93 -5.67 15.92
C ALA A 344 2.50 -6.62 14.80
N ILE A 345 1.20 -6.75 14.51
CA ILE A 345 0.71 -7.56 13.38
C ILE A 345 0.66 -6.69 12.13
N ASP A 346 1.27 -7.14 11.04
CA ASP A 346 1.18 -6.47 9.74
C ASP A 346 -0.25 -6.58 9.19
N ASP A 347 -0.87 -5.43 8.91
CA ASP A 347 -2.21 -5.30 8.33
C ASP A 347 -2.17 -5.12 6.79
N GLY A 348 -0.97 -5.06 6.20
CA GLY A 348 -0.76 -5.20 4.77
C GLY A 348 -1.14 -3.97 3.93
N ASP A 349 -1.10 -2.77 4.51
CA ASP A 349 -1.32 -1.47 3.85
C ASP A 349 -0.85 -1.39 2.38
N LEU A 350 0.43 -1.68 2.11
CA LEU A 350 1.04 -1.63 0.77
C LEU A 350 0.46 -2.68 -0.19
N SER A 351 0.16 -3.86 0.34
CA SER A 351 -0.39 -4.98 -0.42
C SER A 351 -1.83 -4.70 -0.82
N GLN A 352 -2.66 -4.19 0.11
CA GLN A 352 -4.04 -3.79 -0.17
C GLN A 352 -4.07 -2.72 -1.27
N ALA A 353 -3.24 -1.67 -1.17
CA ALA A 353 -3.14 -0.63 -2.20
C ALA A 353 -2.78 -1.20 -3.57
N SER A 354 -1.78 -2.08 -3.63
CA SER A 354 -1.31 -2.70 -4.87
C SER A 354 -2.39 -3.57 -5.53
N HIS A 355 -3.10 -4.38 -4.75
CA HIS A 355 -4.17 -5.25 -5.25
C HIS A 355 -5.40 -4.48 -5.71
N VAL A 356 -5.79 -3.41 -5.00
CA VAL A 356 -6.90 -2.54 -5.42
C VAL A 356 -6.57 -1.87 -6.77
N MET A 357 -5.36 -1.33 -6.95
CA MET A 357 -4.99 -0.71 -8.23
C MET A 357 -4.91 -1.73 -9.38
N LEU A 358 -4.37 -2.92 -9.12
CA LEU A 358 -4.34 -4.01 -10.11
C LEU A 358 -5.76 -4.46 -10.50
N ALA A 359 -6.68 -4.57 -9.54
CA ALA A 359 -8.07 -4.91 -9.79
C ALA A 359 -8.78 -3.86 -10.66
N LEU A 360 -8.58 -2.57 -10.38
CA LEU A 360 -9.11 -1.47 -11.21
C LEU A 360 -8.49 -1.48 -12.62
N LYS A 361 -7.20 -1.77 -12.78
CA LYS A 361 -6.58 -1.89 -14.11
C LYS A 361 -7.11 -3.05 -14.94
N ASN A 362 -7.55 -4.15 -14.33
CA ASN A 362 -8.09 -5.27 -15.10
C ASN A 362 -9.44 -4.94 -15.78
N VAL A 363 -10.14 -3.89 -15.33
CA VAL A 363 -11.38 -3.35 -15.94
C VAL A 363 -11.14 -2.68 -17.30
N ASP A 364 -10.01 -1.98 -17.41
CA ASP A 364 -9.54 -1.22 -18.59
C ASP A 364 -9.32 -2.14 -19.81
N SER A 365 -8.83 -3.36 -19.57
CA SER A 365 -8.13 -4.20 -20.55
C SER A 365 -8.88 -4.61 -21.83
N SER A 366 -10.22 -4.45 -21.94
CA SER A 366 -10.93 -4.55 -23.23
C SER A 366 -12.40 -4.09 -23.16
N PRO A 367 -12.96 -3.46 -24.22
CA PRO A 367 -14.41 -3.33 -24.40
C PRO A 367 -15.16 -4.67 -24.29
N SER A 368 -14.52 -5.79 -24.65
CA SER A 368 -15.05 -7.15 -24.49
C SER A 368 -15.17 -7.55 -23.01
N VAL A 369 -14.22 -7.12 -22.17
CA VAL A 369 -14.26 -7.33 -20.71
C VAL A 369 -15.31 -6.43 -20.09
N ARG A 370 -15.42 -5.16 -20.51
CA ARG A 370 -16.49 -4.24 -20.09
C ARG A 370 -17.89 -4.80 -20.44
N ALA A 371 -18.08 -5.32 -21.66
CA ALA A 371 -19.32 -5.98 -22.08
C ALA A 371 -19.59 -7.28 -21.32
N MET A 372 -18.57 -8.10 -21.05
CA MET A 372 -18.69 -9.32 -20.25
C MET A 372 -19.05 -9.01 -18.79
N LEU A 373 -18.46 -7.98 -18.17
CA LEU A 373 -18.78 -7.52 -16.82
C LEU A 373 -20.21 -6.95 -16.72
N ALA A 374 -20.69 -6.28 -17.77
CA ALA A 374 -22.08 -5.86 -17.87
C ALA A 374 -23.05 -7.05 -18.02
N LEU A 375 -22.66 -8.10 -18.76
CA LEU A 375 -23.43 -9.33 -18.89
C LEU A 375 -23.45 -10.16 -17.60
N THR A 376 -22.34 -10.23 -16.84
CA THR A 376 -22.29 -10.88 -15.53
C THR A 376 -22.88 -10.02 -14.42
N ALA A 377 -23.04 -8.70 -14.58
CA ALA A 377 -23.83 -7.89 -13.66
C ALA A 377 -25.30 -8.34 -13.56
N ALA A 378 -25.84 -9.00 -14.59
CA ALA A 378 -27.17 -9.60 -14.59
C ALA A 378 -27.24 -10.97 -13.88
N GLN A 379 -26.11 -11.54 -13.45
CA GLN A 379 -26.01 -12.84 -12.77
C GLN A 379 -25.07 -12.71 -11.58
N ALA A 380 -25.62 -12.46 -10.39
CA ALA A 380 -24.88 -12.20 -9.15
C ALA A 380 -23.64 -13.10 -9.00
N PRO A 381 -22.42 -12.59 -9.26
CA PRO A 381 -21.19 -13.36 -9.08
C PRO A 381 -20.93 -13.50 -7.58
N GLU A 382 -20.43 -14.66 -7.15
CA GLU A 382 -19.86 -14.79 -5.81
C GLU A 382 -18.66 -13.84 -5.70
N THR A 383 -18.68 -12.95 -4.70
CA THR A 383 -17.57 -12.02 -4.45
C THR A 383 -16.29 -12.80 -4.17
N THR A 384 -15.26 -12.57 -4.97
CA THR A 384 -13.95 -13.19 -4.74
C THR A 384 -13.28 -12.48 -3.57
N THR A 385 -13.20 -13.12 -2.41
CA THR A 385 -12.56 -12.54 -1.22
C THR A 385 -11.12 -13.01 -1.10
N MET A 386 -10.17 -12.08 -1.15
CA MET A 386 -8.73 -12.31 -1.03
C MET A 386 -8.23 -11.68 0.26
N LEU A 387 -8.00 -12.51 1.28
CA LEU A 387 -7.53 -12.07 2.59
C LEU A 387 -6.02 -12.21 2.71
N ILE A 388 -5.38 -11.14 3.18
CA ILE A 388 -3.99 -11.14 3.61
C ILE A 388 -3.92 -11.93 4.92
N ARG A 389 -3.07 -12.95 4.95
CA ARG A 389 -2.81 -13.69 6.18
C ARG A 389 -2.01 -12.80 7.15
N PRO A 390 -2.47 -12.62 8.40
CA PRO A 390 -1.76 -11.80 9.38
C PRO A 390 -0.40 -12.40 9.73
N VAL A 391 0.60 -11.53 9.92
CA VAL A 391 1.96 -11.89 10.33
C VAL A 391 2.32 -11.09 11.57
N ALA A 392 2.67 -11.79 12.65
CA ALA A 392 3.16 -11.16 13.87
C ALA A 392 4.65 -10.82 13.73
N LEU A 393 4.95 -9.52 13.81
CA LEU A 393 6.29 -8.97 13.90
C LEU A 393 6.62 -8.88 15.39
N ASN A 394 7.16 -9.97 15.93
CA ASN A 394 7.57 -10.15 17.32
C ASN A 394 9.09 -10.38 17.41
N GLN A 395 9.65 -10.61 18.60
CA GLN A 395 11.08 -10.84 18.76
C GLN A 395 11.59 -12.03 17.91
N ALA A 396 10.84 -13.13 17.83
CA ALA A 396 11.22 -14.29 17.02
C ALA A 396 11.25 -13.97 15.50
N TYR A 397 10.42 -13.06 15.02
CA TYR A 397 10.51 -12.54 13.65
C TYR A 397 11.81 -11.72 13.45
N ILE A 398 12.10 -10.82 14.40
CA ILE A 398 13.31 -9.98 14.39
C ILE A 398 14.59 -10.82 14.41
N ASP A 399 14.64 -11.86 15.24
CA ASP A 399 15.79 -12.77 15.36
C ASP A 399 16.09 -13.55 14.07
N ASN A 400 15.11 -13.69 13.17
CA ASN A 400 15.24 -14.35 11.87
C ASN A 400 15.47 -13.38 10.69
N LEU A 401 15.59 -12.07 10.94
CA LEU A 401 15.88 -11.10 9.88
C LEU A 401 17.31 -11.28 9.30
N PRO A 402 17.52 -11.01 7.99
CA PRO A 402 18.79 -11.25 7.33
C PRO A 402 19.93 -10.39 7.90
N PRO A 403 21.17 -10.90 7.97
CA PRO A 403 22.31 -10.16 8.54
C PRO A 403 22.47 -8.76 7.95
N GLY A 404 22.63 -7.75 8.83
CA GLY A 404 22.78 -6.35 8.44
C GLY A 404 21.48 -5.56 8.32
N TRP A 405 20.31 -6.16 8.59
CA TRP A 405 19.02 -5.45 8.65
C TRP A 405 19.07 -4.22 9.57
N GLN A 406 19.74 -4.32 10.71
CA GLN A 406 19.92 -3.22 11.67
C GLN A 406 20.61 -2.01 11.03
N GLN A 407 21.71 -2.24 10.30
CA GLN A 407 22.47 -1.18 9.64
C GLN A 407 21.66 -0.50 8.53
N GLN A 408 20.78 -1.22 7.85
CA GLN A 408 19.86 -0.66 6.85
C GLN A 408 18.80 0.24 7.53
N ILE A 409 18.20 -0.21 8.63
CA ILE A 409 17.24 0.59 9.40
C ILE A 409 17.91 1.84 10.00
N CYS A 410 19.10 1.70 10.58
CA CYS A 410 19.83 2.84 11.16
C CYS A 410 20.27 3.85 10.11
N ALA A 411 20.75 3.41 8.94
CA ALA A 411 21.10 4.30 7.84
C ALA A 411 19.88 5.11 7.36
N LEU A 412 18.68 4.50 7.36
CA LEU A 412 17.43 5.17 7.00
C LEU A 412 16.91 6.11 8.10
N ALA A 413 16.89 5.65 9.36
CA ALA A 413 16.42 6.43 10.50
C ALA A 413 17.25 7.71 10.69
N MET A 414 18.59 7.60 10.62
CA MET A 414 19.51 8.73 10.74
C MET A 414 19.40 9.74 9.58
N GLN A 415 18.81 9.36 8.43
CA GLN A 415 18.55 10.27 7.30
C GLN A 415 17.21 10.99 7.41
N ILE A 416 16.21 10.37 8.03
CA ILE A 416 14.82 10.87 8.06
C ILE A 416 14.50 11.59 9.39
N ALA A 417 14.84 10.96 10.52
CA ALA A 417 14.49 11.42 11.85
C ALA A 417 15.53 10.90 12.87
N PRO A 418 16.75 11.47 12.91
CA PRO A 418 17.84 10.98 13.78
C PRO A 418 17.48 11.01 15.26
N ASP A 419 16.66 11.98 15.70
CA ASP A 419 16.16 12.08 17.09
C ASP A 419 15.14 10.98 17.46
N GLN A 420 14.72 10.16 16.49
CA GLN A 420 13.86 8.98 16.67
C GLN A 420 14.54 7.69 16.16
N ALA A 421 15.86 7.70 16.03
CA ALA A 421 16.62 6.50 15.69
C ALA A 421 16.46 5.44 16.81
N PRO A 422 16.28 4.15 16.44
CA PRO A 422 16.25 3.06 17.42
C PRO A 422 17.50 3.03 18.30
N SER A 423 17.40 2.64 19.56
CA SER A 423 18.55 2.58 20.49
C SER A 423 19.70 1.64 20.08
N PHE A 424 19.47 0.72 19.12
CA PHE A 424 20.53 -0.11 18.52
C PHE A 424 21.35 0.61 17.44
N CYS A 425 20.98 1.83 17.06
CA CYS A 425 21.74 2.64 16.10
C CYS A 425 22.90 3.41 16.74
N ASP A 426 22.97 3.42 18.07
CA ASP A 426 24.09 3.95 18.86
C ASP A 426 25.17 2.87 19.15
N GLN A 427 24.99 1.64 18.67
CA GLN A 427 25.88 0.48 18.90
C GLN A 427 26.76 0.13 17.69
#